data_AF-A0A7S2CE45-F1
#
_entry.id   AF-A0A7S2CE45-F1
#
_cell.length_a   1.000
_cell.length_b   1.000
_cell.length_c   1.000
_cell.angle_alpha   90.00
_cell.angle_beta   90.00
_cell.angle_gamma   90.00
#
_symmetry.space_group_name_H-M   'P 1'
#
loop_
_entity.id
_entity.type
_entity.pdbx_description
1 polymer ?
#
loop_
_entity_poly.entity_id
_entity_poly.type
_entity_poly.pdbx_seq_one_letter_code
_entity_poly.pdbx_strand_id
1 'polypeptide(L)'
;MEADAYEVLHEAGVFKTLSFFDSGEERITSAFSEEHNRTEYRLAGKTPEMEAQIWSELVENLCDVGKIGDMYQASSPNDITFWVLHPTLDRLWHWIRLSASHDNFDDTWDYDEDACYGHNPDDLQPWTGELFGMPDEGQLTNAELYTLMSPGTDQMPYVYDNYEWSHCTALGYDMTYSGKFESYYTEENFLNTNSNEVLTGAGSMTGVLEDSGVFSAVGAVLSSMRNLFTPTTAV
;
A
#
# COMPACT_ATOMS: atom_id res chain seq x y z
N MET A 1 -38.54 -6.08 -6.27
CA MET A 1 -38.07 -5.27 -7.40
C MET A 1 -36.57 -5.36 -7.29
N GLU A 2 -35.96 -6.19 -8.12
CA GLU A 2 -34.50 -6.38 -8.13
C GLU A 2 -33.90 -5.04 -8.56
N ALA A 3 -32.93 -4.53 -7.79
CA ALA A 3 -32.26 -3.29 -8.14
C ALA A 3 -31.49 -3.52 -9.45
N ASP A 4 -31.52 -2.54 -10.35
CA ASP A 4 -30.76 -2.61 -11.59
C ASP A 4 -29.26 -2.69 -11.26
N ALA A 5 -28.57 -3.71 -11.78
CA ALA A 5 -27.18 -3.99 -11.42
C ALA A 5 -26.26 -2.81 -11.74
N TYR A 6 -26.54 -2.09 -12.83
CA TYR A 6 -25.82 -0.88 -13.20
C TYR A 6 -25.95 0.21 -12.13
N GLU A 7 -27.16 0.46 -11.64
CA GLU A 7 -27.40 1.46 -10.58
C GLU A 7 -26.68 1.08 -9.28
N VAL A 8 -26.71 -0.20 -8.90
CA VAL A 8 -25.98 -0.70 -7.72
C VAL A 8 -24.48 -0.43 -7.84
N LEU A 9 -23.87 -0.75 -8.99
CA LEU A 9 -22.45 -0.51 -9.24
C LEU A 9 -22.10 0.98 -9.27
N HIS A 10 -22.99 1.81 -9.82
CA HIS A 10 -22.80 3.26 -9.90
C HIS A 10 -22.85 3.91 -8.52
N GLU A 11 -23.87 3.61 -7.72
CA GLU A 11 -24.07 4.13 -6.38
C GLU A 11 -22.96 3.67 -5.42
N ALA A 12 -22.52 2.41 -5.54
CA ALA A 12 -21.38 1.88 -4.79
C ALA A 12 -20.02 2.48 -5.23
N GLY A 13 -20.00 3.29 -6.30
CA GLY A 13 -18.79 3.93 -6.81
C GLY A 13 -17.82 2.99 -7.51
N VAL A 14 -18.25 1.77 -7.82
CA VAL A 14 -17.41 0.69 -8.40
C VAL A 14 -16.85 1.08 -9.77
N PHE A 15 -17.62 1.79 -10.59
CA PHE A 15 -17.14 2.25 -11.90
C PHE A 15 -16.02 3.29 -11.85
N LYS A 16 -15.85 4.00 -10.72
CA LYS A 16 -14.75 4.98 -10.56
C LYS A 16 -13.41 4.29 -10.34
N THR A 17 -13.42 3.08 -9.79
CA THR A 17 -12.22 2.33 -9.41
C THR A 17 -11.89 1.20 -10.38
N LEU A 18 -12.86 0.76 -11.19
CA LEU A 18 -12.65 -0.30 -12.18
C LEU A 18 -11.83 0.17 -13.38
N SER A 19 -10.72 -0.51 -13.58
CA SER A 19 -10.00 -0.57 -14.85
C SER A 19 -10.35 -1.90 -15.53
N PHE A 20 -11.43 -1.95 -16.29
CA PHE A 20 -11.84 -3.18 -16.97
C PHE A 20 -11.23 -3.25 -18.37
N PHE A 21 -10.66 -4.41 -18.68
CA PHE A 21 -10.21 -4.80 -20.00
C PHE A 21 -10.89 -6.13 -20.32
N ASP A 22 -11.63 -6.21 -21.42
CA ASP A 22 -12.09 -7.49 -21.91
C ASP A 22 -10.98 -8.25 -22.64
N SER A 23 -11.28 -9.46 -23.13
CA SER A 23 -10.32 -10.29 -23.89
C SER A 23 -9.86 -9.65 -25.22
N GLY A 24 -10.48 -8.55 -25.64
CA GLY A 24 -10.12 -7.75 -26.81
C GLY A 24 -9.47 -6.40 -26.45
N GLU A 25 -9.08 -6.20 -25.18
CA GLU A 25 -8.54 -4.94 -24.66
C GLU A 25 -9.51 -3.74 -24.75
N GLU A 26 -10.82 -4.02 -24.95
CA GLU A 26 -11.84 -2.98 -25.02
C GLU A 26 -12.10 -2.40 -23.63
N ARG A 27 -12.02 -1.06 -23.52
CA ARG A 27 -12.17 -0.32 -22.26
C ARG A 27 -13.63 0.01 -21.98
N ILE A 28 -13.96 0.10 -20.69
CA ILE A 28 -15.12 0.87 -20.25
C ILE A 28 -14.93 2.31 -20.72
N THR A 29 -15.93 2.83 -21.42
CA THR A 29 -16.01 4.23 -21.83
C THR A 29 -16.87 4.99 -20.84
N SER A 30 -16.44 6.20 -20.48
CA SER A 30 -17.19 7.08 -19.58
C SER A 30 -17.58 8.36 -20.30
N ALA A 31 -18.84 8.78 -20.19
CA ALA A 31 -19.31 10.05 -20.72
C ALA A 31 -20.22 10.75 -19.71
N PHE A 32 -20.15 12.08 -19.64
CA PHE A 32 -21.08 12.84 -18.81
C PHE A 32 -22.44 12.90 -19.49
N SER A 33 -23.48 12.44 -18.80
CA SER A 33 -24.87 12.47 -19.24
C SER A 33 -25.56 13.70 -18.65
N GLU A 34 -25.97 14.63 -19.51
CA GLU A 34 -26.72 15.83 -19.08
C GLU A 34 -28.13 15.46 -18.57
N GLU A 35 -28.73 14.40 -19.13
CA GLU A 35 -30.06 13.93 -18.75
C GLU A 35 -30.09 13.43 -17.30
N HIS A 36 -29.11 12.61 -16.94
CA HIS A 36 -28.99 12.03 -15.59
C HIS A 36 -28.09 12.85 -14.67
N ASN A 37 -27.51 13.96 -15.17
CA ASN A 37 -26.55 14.82 -14.47
C ASN A 37 -25.42 14.04 -13.77
N ARG A 38 -24.88 13.00 -14.44
CA ARG A 38 -23.86 12.10 -13.89
C ARG A 38 -22.99 11.50 -15.00
N THR A 39 -21.79 11.05 -14.64
CA THR A 39 -20.97 10.22 -15.53
C THR A 39 -21.60 8.84 -15.69
N GLU A 40 -21.90 8.46 -16.91
CA GLU A 40 -22.33 7.12 -17.29
C GLU A 40 -21.17 6.31 -17.86
N TYR A 41 -21.23 4.99 -17.65
CA TYR A 41 -20.20 4.04 -18.06
C TYR A 41 -20.81 3.01 -19.02
N ARG A 42 -20.14 2.76 -20.15
CA ARG A 42 -20.61 1.85 -21.20
C ARG A 42 -19.48 0.95 -21.67
N LEU A 43 -19.81 -0.30 -22.00
CA LEU A 43 -18.85 -1.24 -22.58
C LEU A 43 -18.77 -1.02 -24.08
N ALA A 44 -17.59 -0.63 -24.57
CA ALA A 44 -17.37 -0.46 -26.00
C ALA A 44 -17.68 -1.75 -26.77
N GLY A 45 -18.39 -1.64 -27.89
CA GLY A 45 -18.66 -2.78 -28.77
C GLY A 45 -19.70 -3.79 -28.27
N LYS A 46 -20.34 -3.58 -27.12
CA LYS A 46 -21.35 -4.52 -26.56
C LYS A 46 -22.79 -4.02 -26.78
N THR A 47 -23.74 -4.95 -26.93
CA THR A 47 -25.16 -4.60 -27.00
C THR A 47 -25.72 -4.28 -25.61
N PRO A 48 -26.82 -3.53 -25.48
CA PRO A 48 -27.41 -3.20 -24.19
C PRO A 48 -27.76 -4.44 -23.35
N GLU A 49 -28.22 -5.53 -23.99
CA GLU A 49 -28.56 -6.77 -23.30
C GLU A 49 -27.32 -7.48 -22.74
N MET A 50 -26.22 -7.50 -23.52
CA MET A 50 -24.95 -8.06 -23.09
C MET A 50 -24.33 -7.22 -21.97
N GLU A 51 -24.41 -5.89 -22.08
CA GLU A 51 -23.94 -4.96 -21.06
C GLU A 51 -24.68 -5.16 -19.72
N ALA A 52 -26.01 -5.27 -19.76
CA ALA A 52 -26.81 -5.56 -18.57
C ALA A 52 -26.45 -6.91 -17.92
N GLN A 53 -26.20 -7.94 -18.73
CA GLN A 53 -25.75 -9.24 -18.23
C GLN A 53 -24.38 -9.13 -17.54
N ILE A 54 -23.41 -8.45 -18.16
CA ILE A 54 -22.07 -8.26 -17.59
C ILE A 54 -22.14 -7.49 -16.26
N TRP A 55 -22.99 -6.46 -16.17
CA TRP A 55 -23.21 -5.74 -14.92
C TRP A 55 -23.82 -6.62 -13.84
N SER A 56 -24.79 -7.46 -14.19
CA SER A 56 -25.36 -8.43 -13.25
C SER A 56 -24.31 -9.42 -12.74
N GLU A 57 -23.51 -9.99 -13.65
CA GLU A 57 -22.44 -10.92 -13.28
C GLU A 57 -21.36 -10.23 -12.43
N LEU A 58 -21.05 -8.96 -12.70
CA LEU A 58 -20.11 -8.19 -11.89
C LEU A 58 -20.63 -7.96 -10.47
N VAL A 59 -21.90 -7.59 -10.31
CA VAL A 59 -22.52 -7.47 -8.98
C VAL A 59 -22.50 -8.81 -8.25
N GLU A 60 -22.86 -9.89 -8.94
CA GLU A 60 -22.85 -11.24 -8.36
C GLU A 60 -21.45 -11.63 -7.85
N ASN A 61 -20.42 -11.42 -8.67
CA ASN A 61 -19.03 -11.72 -8.30
C ASN A 61 -18.51 -10.83 -7.15
N LEU A 62 -18.98 -9.58 -7.04
CA LEU A 62 -18.61 -8.69 -5.94
C LEU A 62 -19.34 -9.03 -4.64
N CYS A 63 -20.58 -9.52 -4.72
CA CYS A 63 -21.38 -9.91 -3.56
C CYS A 63 -21.07 -11.33 -3.07
N ASP A 64 -20.64 -12.22 -3.95
CA ASP A 64 -20.20 -13.58 -3.62
C ASP A 64 -18.81 -13.84 -4.20
N VAL A 65 -17.79 -13.53 -3.39
CA VAL A 65 -16.39 -13.83 -3.70
C VAL A 65 -16.07 -15.33 -3.64
N GLY A 66 -17.07 -16.19 -3.45
CA GLY A 66 -16.96 -17.64 -3.43
C GLY A 66 -16.29 -18.15 -2.16
N LYS A 67 -15.10 -18.71 -2.29
CA LYS A 67 -14.33 -19.26 -1.16
C LYS A 67 -13.19 -18.32 -0.82
N ILE A 68 -13.31 -17.69 0.34
CA ILE A 68 -12.27 -16.86 0.93
C ILE A 68 -11.17 -17.77 1.50
N GLY A 69 -9.94 -17.61 1.02
CA GLY A 69 -8.75 -18.28 1.54
C GLY A 69 -8.03 -17.46 2.63
N ASP A 70 -7.03 -18.07 3.27
CA ASP A 70 -6.27 -17.43 4.37
C ASP A 70 -5.61 -16.12 3.95
N MET A 71 -5.14 -16.02 2.70
CA MET A 71 -4.55 -14.79 2.13
C MET A 71 -5.45 -13.55 2.20
N TYR A 72 -6.76 -13.70 2.36
CA TYR A 72 -7.70 -12.59 2.45
C TYR A 72 -7.86 -12.03 3.87
N GLN A 73 -7.39 -12.75 4.89
CA GLN A 73 -7.67 -12.45 6.29
C GLN A 73 -6.38 -12.20 7.10
N ALA A 74 -6.54 -11.93 8.39
CA ALA A 74 -5.42 -11.78 9.32
C ALA A 74 -4.57 -13.06 9.47
N SER A 75 -5.09 -14.22 9.03
CA SER A 75 -4.35 -15.48 8.93
C SER A 75 -3.47 -15.59 7.68
N SER A 76 -3.39 -14.55 6.84
CA SER A 76 -2.62 -14.57 5.60
C SER A 76 -1.16 -15.03 5.74
N PRO A 77 -0.42 -14.76 6.83
CA PRO A 77 0.94 -15.31 7.00
C PRO A 77 1.03 -16.84 7.08
N ASN A 78 -0.09 -17.54 7.28
CA ASN A 78 -0.14 -19.01 7.28
C ASN A 78 -0.13 -19.60 5.86
N ASP A 79 -0.49 -18.82 4.84
CA ASP A 79 -0.38 -19.24 3.45
C ASP A 79 1.05 -18.96 2.95
N ILE A 80 1.70 -19.99 2.38
CA ILE A 80 3.08 -19.87 1.90
C ILE A 80 3.24 -18.80 0.81
N THR A 81 2.18 -18.49 0.07
CA THR A 81 2.21 -17.44 -0.95
C THR A 81 2.41 -16.05 -0.36
N PHE A 82 2.03 -15.82 0.91
CA PHE A 82 2.31 -14.57 1.62
C PHE A 82 3.79 -14.19 1.54
N TRP A 83 4.65 -15.15 1.89
CA TRP A 83 6.11 -14.98 1.96
C TRP A 83 6.78 -14.92 0.59
N VAL A 84 6.11 -15.33 -0.48
CA VAL A 84 6.60 -15.17 -1.86
C VAL A 84 6.16 -13.83 -2.45
N LEU A 85 4.97 -13.36 -2.10
CA LEU A 85 4.40 -12.11 -2.59
C LEU A 85 4.99 -10.88 -1.90
N HIS A 86 5.22 -10.93 -0.58
CA HIS A 86 5.67 -9.77 0.18
C HIS A 86 7.09 -9.29 -0.18
N PRO A 87 8.06 -10.16 -0.52
CA PRO A 87 9.35 -9.73 -1.07
C PRO A 87 9.23 -8.92 -2.37
N THR A 88 8.20 -9.16 -3.20
CA THR A 88 7.96 -8.32 -4.38
C THR A 88 7.55 -6.90 -4.00
N LEU A 89 6.72 -6.74 -2.97
CA LEU A 89 6.36 -5.41 -2.45
C LEU A 89 7.55 -4.73 -1.77
N ASP A 90 8.33 -5.49 -1.01
CA ASP A 90 9.56 -5.00 -0.38
C ASP A 90 10.63 -4.59 -1.42
N ARG A 91 10.76 -5.31 -2.54
CA ARG A 91 11.60 -4.90 -3.68
C ARG A 91 11.13 -3.58 -4.28
N LEU A 92 9.82 -3.38 -4.42
CA LEU A 92 9.26 -2.11 -4.89
C LEU A 92 9.56 -1.01 -3.88
N TRP A 93 9.43 -1.30 -2.58
CA TRP A 93 9.74 -0.38 -1.51
C TRP A 93 11.22 0.03 -1.48
N HIS A 94 12.13 -0.92 -1.65
CA HIS A 94 13.55 -0.66 -1.81
C HIS A 94 13.82 0.24 -3.02
N TRP A 95 13.15 0.00 -4.15
CA TRP A 95 13.25 0.87 -5.33
C TRP A 95 12.79 2.29 -5.02
N ILE A 96 11.65 2.48 -4.32
CA ILE A 96 11.17 3.82 -3.92
C ILE A 96 12.21 4.52 -3.06
N ARG A 97 12.68 3.88 -1.98
CA ARG A 97 13.62 4.47 -1.03
C ARG A 97 14.99 4.78 -1.63
N LEU A 98 15.44 4.02 -2.63
CA LEU A 98 16.72 4.26 -3.30
C LEU A 98 16.60 5.22 -4.50
N SER A 99 15.46 5.25 -5.19
CA SER A 99 15.22 6.10 -6.37
C SER A 99 14.74 7.51 -6.01
N ALA A 100 14.24 7.71 -4.80
CA ALA A 100 13.77 9.00 -4.34
C ALA A 100 14.91 10.03 -4.32
N SER A 101 14.97 10.89 -5.34
CA SER A 101 15.18 12.30 -5.05
C SER A 101 14.04 12.70 -4.10
N HIS A 102 14.34 13.16 -2.90
CA HIS A 102 13.37 13.58 -1.87
C HIS A 102 12.29 14.57 -2.38
N ASP A 103 12.47 15.14 -3.57
CA ASP A 103 11.50 16.02 -4.22
C ASP A 103 10.16 15.33 -4.59
N ASN A 104 10.11 13.99 -4.73
CA ASN A 104 8.92 13.25 -5.19
C ASN A 104 8.31 12.29 -4.14
N PHE A 105 8.95 12.13 -2.98
CA PHE A 105 8.50 11.21 -1.94
C PHE A 105 8.70 11.87 -0.58
N ASP A 106 7.59 12.08 0.12
CA ASP A 106 7.58 12.58 1.49
C ASP A 106 7.60 11.36 2.43
N ASP A 107 8.70 11.20 3.15
CA ASP A 107 8.91 10.12 4.12
C ASP A 107 8.56 10.54 5.57
N THR A 108 7.92 11.71 5.73
CA THR A 108 7.42 12.16 7.03
C THR A 108 6.36 11.18 7.56
N TRP A 109 6.57 10.66 8.77
CA TRP A 109 5.63 9.79 9.47
C TRP A 109 5.00 10.55 10.63
N ASP A 110 3.86 11.18 10.35
CA ASP A 110 3.10 11.93 11.35
C ASP A 110 2.48 11.00 12.40
N TYR A 111 2.49 11.45 13.65
CA TYR A 111 1.78 10.80 14.73
C TYR A 111 0.26 11.06 14.61
N ASP A 112 -0.52 9.99 14.67
CA ASP A 112 -1.99 10.01 14.67
C ASP A 112 -2.53 9.45 15.99
N GLU A 113 -3.16 10.32 16.79
CA GLU A 113 -3.72 9.94 18.09
C GLU A 113 -4.92 8.99 17.99
N ASP A 114 -5.59 8.97 16.83
CA ASP A 114 -6.74 8.11 16.56
C ASP A 114 -6.34 6.77 15.93
N ALA A 115 -5.06 6.58 15.59
CA ALA A 115 -4.58 5.35 15.00
C ALA A 115 -4.55 4.18 16.01
N CYS A 116 -4.81 2.97 15.52
CA CYS A 116 -4.65 1.76 16.31
C CYS A 116 -3.18 1.57 16.72
N TYR A 117 -2.96 0.92 17.86
CA TYR A 117 -1.61 0.55 18.27
C TYR A 117 -0.90 -0.29 17.18
N GLY A 118 0.34 0.08 16.88
CA GLY A 118 1.17 -0.51 15.84
C GLY A 118 1.26 0.32 14.55
N HIS A 119 0.63 1.50 14.50
CA HIS A 119 0.59 2.37 13.32
C HIS A 119 1.37 3.67 13.47
N ASN A 120 1.71 4.07 14.70
CA ASN A 120 2.49 5.27 14.97
C ASN A 120 3.99 4.97 14.96
N PRO A 121 4.84 5.98 14.70
CA PRO A 121 6.29 5.80 14.64
C PRO A 121 6.88 5.25 15.94
N ASP A 122 6.31 5.63 17.09
CA ASP A 122 6.80 5.25 18.42
C ASP A 122 6.23 3.91 18.94
N ASP A 123 5.34 3.26 18.18
CA ASP A 123 4.75 1.99 18.60
C ASP A 123 5.77 0.86 18.54
N LEU A 124 5.94 0.19 19.68
CA LEU A 124 6.84 -0.95 19.82
C LEU A 124 6.36 -2.17 19.03
N GLN A 125 7.30 -2.83 18.38
CA GLN A 125 7.10 -4.05 17.62
C GLN A 125 7.73 -5.26 18.32
N PRO A 126 7.36 -6.50 17.99
CA PRO A 126 7.92 -7.69 18.65
C PRO A 126 9.37 -8.03 18.23
N TRP A 127 10.11 -7.07 17.68
CA TRP A 127 11.47 -7.23 17.18
C TRP A 127 12.46 -6.50 18.08
N THR A 128 13.65 -7.07 18.26
CA THR A 128 14.75 -6.48 19.03
C THR A 128 15.96 -6.23 18.13
N GLY A 129 16.94 -5.47 18.64
CA GLY A 129 18.20 -5.21 17.94
C GLY A 129 18.99 -6.47 17.55
N GLU A 130 18.76 -7.60 18.21
CA GLU A 130 19.42 -8.87 17.90
C GLU A 130 19.19 -9.30 16.43
N LEU A 131 18.02 -8.98 15.85
CA LEU A 131 17.69 -9.27 14.45
C LEU A 131 18.68 -8.60 13.47
N PHE A 132 19.27 -7.48 13.88
CA PHE A 132 20.21 -6.68 13.09
C PHE A 132 21.66 -6.82 13.59
N GLY A 133 21.93 -7.77 14.50
CA GLY A 133 23.27 -7.95 15.08
C GLY A 133 23.67 -6.88 16.10
N MET A 134 22.69 -6.11 16.61
CA MET A 134 22.88 -5.09 17.64
C MET A 134 22.61 -5.68 19.05
N PRO A 135 23.07 -5.02 20.13
CA PRO A 135 22.71 -5.41 21.49
C PRO A 135 21.19 -5.44 21.70
N ASP A 136 20.72 -6.38 22.52
CA ASP A 136 19.32 -6.45 22.91
C ASP A 136 19.03 -5.44 24.04
N GLU A 137 18.52 -4.27 23.64
CA GLU A 137 18.08 -3.20 24.54
C GLU A 137 16.54 -3.17 24.71
N GLY A 138 15.85 -4.17 24.16
CA GLY A 138 14.39 -4.28 24.17
C GLY A 138 13.77 -4.23 22.79
N GLN A 139 12.44 -4.05 22.79
CA GLN A 139 11.64 -3.96 21.58
C GLN A 139 11.95 -2.67 20.82
N LEU A 140 12.00 -2.76 19.50
CA LEU A 140 12.21 -1.64 18.59
C LEU A 140 10.86 -0.98 18.26
N THR A 141 10.89 0.34 18.11
CA THR A 141 9.78 1.12 17.56
C THR A 141 9.64 0.91 16.05
N ASN A 142 8.48 1.27 15.51
CA ASN A 142 8.24 1.35 14.08
C ASN A 142 9.26 2.22 13.34
N ALA A 143 9.61 3.40 13.89
CA ALA A 143 10.58 4.32 13.29
C ALA A 143 12.01 3.76 13.29
N GLU A 144 12.41 3.07 14.36
CA GLU A 144 13.70 2.39 14.43
C GLU A 144 13.80 1.27 13.39
N LEU A 145 12.78 0.41 13.30
CA LEU A 145 12.71 -0.65 12.28
C LEU A 145 12.72 -0.09 10.87
N TYR A 146 11.95 0.98 10.61
CA TYR A 146 11.94 1.66 9.32
C TYR A 146 13.33 2.14 8.91
N THR A 147 14.11 2.63 9.87
CA THR A 147 15.49 3.09 9.66
C THR A 147 16.44 1.92 9.41
N LEU A 148 16.40 0.89 10.26
CA LEU A 148 17.26 -0.30 10.17
C LEU A 148 17.01 -1.13 8.91
N MET A 149 15.76 -1.19 8.43
CA MET A 149 15.38 -1.90 7.21
C MET A 149 15.57 -1.06 5.95
N SER A 150 16.31 0.05 6.03
CA SER A 150 16.60 0.87 4.86
C SER A 150 17.65 0.21 3.97
N PRO A 151 17.40 0.09 2.64
CA PRO A 151 18.33 -0.56 1.71
C PRO A 151 19.62 0.22 1.47
N GLY A 152 19.70 1.48 1.91
CA GLY A 152 20.91 2.30 1.84
C GLY A 152 21.84 2.13 3.05
N THR A 153 21.54 1.20 3.96
CA THR A 153 22.28 1.00 5.21
C THR A 153 23.06 -0.30 5.20
N ASP A 154 24.09 -0.37 6.03
CA ASP A 154 24.85 -1.60 6.28
C ASP A 154 24.14 -2.56 7.25
N GLN A 155 23.14 -2.07 7.98
CA GLN A 155 22.33 -2.85 8.93
C GLN A 155 21.37 -3.81 8.21
N MET A 156 20.92 -3.45 7.01
CA MET A 156 20.02 -4.29 6.24
C MET A 156 20.80 -5.47 5.62
N PRO A 157 20.52 -6.74 6.00
CA PRO A 157 21.38 -7.87 5.66
C PRO A 157 21.22 -8.35 4.21
N TYR A 158 20.32 -7.74 3.44
CA TYR A 158 20.10 -8.07 2.04
C TYR A 158 19.69 -6.84 1.23
N VAL A 159 19.94 -6.94 -0.07
CA VAL A 159 19.40 -6.05 -1.10
C VAL A 159 19.00 -6.90 -2.29
N TYR A 160 18.11 -6.38 -3.14
CA TYR A 160 17.70 -7.08 -4.36
C TYR A 160 18.74 -6.89 -5.45
N ASP A 161 18.93 -7.94 -6.27
CA ASP A 161 19.86 -7.96 -7.40
C ASP A 161 19.55 -6.86 -8.43
N ASN A 162 18.26 -6.61 -8.68
CA ASN A 162 17.79 -5.56 -9.58
C ASN A 162 16.40 -5.06 -9.17
N TYR A 163 16.06 -3.88 -9.68
CA TYR A 163 14.76 -3.24 -9.49
C TYR A 163 13.99 -3.13 -10.81
N GLU A 164 14.15 -4.11 -11.70
CA GLU A 164 13.45 -4.09 -12.99
C GLU A 164 12.00 -4.54 -12.85
N TRP A 165 11.10 -3.75 -13.44
CA TRP A 165 9.65 -3.96 -13.47
C TRP A 165 9.14 -3.88 -14.91
N SER A 166 9.57 -4.84 -15.75
CA SER A 166 9.32 -4.83 -17.19
C SER A 166 7.84 -4.72 -17.57
N HIS A 167 6.93 -5.30 -16.78
CA HIS A 167 5.49 -5.18 -16.99
C HIS A 167 4.97 -3.76 -16.71
N CYS A 168 5.50 -3.06 -15.70
CA CYS A 168 5.17 -1.66 -15.45
C CYS A 168 5.74 -0.76 -16.56
N THR A 169 6.96 -1.01 -17.00
CA THR A 169 7.56 -0.29 -18.15
C THR A 169 6.75 -0.50 -19.42
N ALA A 170 6.25 -1.71 -19.67
CA ALA A 170 5.37 -1.99 -20.81
C ALA A 170 4.04 -1.22 -20.75
N LEU A 171 3.58 -0.87 -19.55
CA LEU A 171 2.39 -0.02 -19.33
C LEU A 171 2.71 1.48 -19.39
N GLY A 172 3.97 1.87 -19.66
CA GLY A 172 4.39 3.27 -19.78
C GLY A 172 4.83 3.92 -18.47
N TYR A 173 4.93 3.17 -17.36
CA TYR A 173 5.49 3.70 -16.12
C TYR A 173 7.01 3.83 -16.22
N ASP A 174 7.54 4.96 -15.76
CA ASP A 174 8.98 5.13 -15.62
C ASP A 174 9.48 4.40 -14.37
N MET A 175 10.02 3.20 -14.60
CA MET A 175 10.63 2.36 -13.57
C MET A 175 12.16 2.47 -13.58
N THR A 176 12.70 3.50 -14.23
CA THR A 176 14.16 3.69 -14.34
C THR A 176 14.72 3.97 -12.96
N TYR A 177 15.62 3.12 -12.51
CA TYR A 177 16.35 3.34 -11.27
C TYR A 177 17.30 4.53 -11.41
N SER A 178 17.05 5.60 -10.64
CA SER A 178 17.85 6.83 -10.62
C SER A 178 18.83 6.93 -9.45
N GLY A 179 18.87 5.90 -8.59
CA GLY A 179 19.47 6.00 -7.27
C GLY A 179 20.91 6.49 -7.29
N LYS A 180 21.17 7.55 -6.51
CA LYS A 180 22.51 8.11 -6.30
C LYS A 180 23.12 7.45 -5.07
N PHE A 181 24.40 7.09 -5.17
CA PHE A 181 25.18 6.38 -4.15
C PHE A 181 25.41 7.18 -2.84
N GLU A 182 24.77 8.34 -2.66
CA GLU A 182 25.17 9.34 -1.65
C GLU A 182 24.33 9.38 -0.36
N SER A 183 23.26 8.61 -0.23
CA SER A 183 22.50 8.55 1.04
C SER A 183 22.80 7.27 1.82
N TYR A 184 24.04 7.12 2.28
CA TYR A 184 24.31 6.24 3.40
C TYR A 184 23.74 6.91 4.66
N TYR A 185 22.80 6.28 5.35
CA TYR A 185 22.51 6.69 6.73
C TYR A 185 23.77 6.41 7.54
N THR A 186 24.40 7.45 8.07
CA THR A 186 25.52 7.32 9.00
C THR A 186 24.98 7.04 10.40
N GLU A 187 25.70 6.24 11.21
CA GLU A 187 25.36 5.95 12.62
C GLU A 187 24.99 7.22 13.44
N GLU A 188 25.52 8.38 13.05
CA GLU A 188 25.23 9.70 13.65
C GLU A 188 23.73 10.06 13.61
N ASN A 189 22.98 9.60 12.61
CA ASN A 189 21.52 9.83 12.51
C ASN A 189 20.72 8.92 13.45
N PHE A 190 21.22 7.73 13.78
CA PHE A 190 20.56 6.78 14.69
C PHE A 190 20.69 7.19 16.17
N LEU A 191 21.78 7.88 16.53
CA LEU A 191 22.00 8.36 17.90
C LEU A 191 21.20 9.63 18.22
N ASN A 192 20.80 10.42 17.22
CA ASN A 192 20.02 11.65 17.42
C ASN A 192 18.53 11.40 17.69
N THR A 193 17.97 10.28 17.25
CA THR A 193 16.60 9.86 17.63
C THR A 193 16.54 9.29 19.06
N ASN A 194 17.69 8.86 19.60
CA ASN A 194 17.82 8.33 20.95
C ASN A 194 18.21 9.39 22.01
N SER A 195 18.41 10.66 21.62
CA SER A 195 18.59 11.73 22.59
C SER A 195 17.25 12.22 23.12
N ASN A 196 16.86 11.66 24.27
CA ASN A 196 15.79 12.14 25.16
C ASN A 196 15.61 13.68 25.16
N GLU A 197 14.63 14.19 24.41
CA GLU A 197 13.85 15.34 24.88
C GLU A 197 12.63 14.81 25.64
N VAL A 198 12.77 14.82 26.96
CA VAL A 198 11.76 14.45 27.94
C VAL A 198 10.54 15.37 27.79
N LEU A 199 9.44 14.88 27.20
CA LEU A 199 8.12 15.47 27.41
C LEU A 199 7.59 15.01 28.76
N THR A 200 7.85 15.83 29.78
CA THR A 200 7.30 15.70 31.12
C THR A 200 5.77 15.87 31.10
N GLY A 201 5.03 14.82 31.46
CA GLY A 201 3.58 14.90 31.66
C GLY A 201 3.00 13.65 32.30
N ALA A 202 2.98 13.61 33.63
CA ALA A 202 2.39 12.51 34.40
C ALA A 202 0.85 12.46 34.28
N GLY A 203 0.27 11.27 34.12
CA GLY A 203 -1.17 11.06 34.20
C GLY A 203 -1.66 9.61 34.08
N SER A 204 -1.69 8.90 35.22
CA SER A 204 -2.66 7.85 35.61
C SER A 204 -3.07 6.75 34.61
N MET A 205 -2.65 5.52 34.91
CA MET A 205 -3.33 4.29 34.44
C MET A 205 -4.81 4.28 34.85
N THR A 206 -5.70 3.90 33.92
CA THR A 206 -6.81 2.95 34.12
C THR A 206 -7.55 2.75 32.80
N GLY A 207 -7.77 1.50 32.37
CA GLY A 207 -8.84 1.20 31.41
C GLY A 207 -8.48 0.21 30.33
N VAL A 208 -8.73 -1.06 30.61
CA VAL A 208 -8.89 -2.17 29.66
C VAL A 208 -9.93 -1.82 28.60
N LEU A 209 -9.71 -2.19 27.33
CA LEU A 209 -10.58 -3.10 26.56
C LEU A 209 -9.98 -3.43 25.18
N GLU A 210 -10.19 -4.69 24.82
CA GLU A 210 -9.72 -5.42 23.63
C GLU A 210 -10.34 -4.90 22.31
N ASP A 211 -9.82 -5.44 21.21
CA ASP A 211 -10.28 -5.40 19.80
C ASP A 211 -9.71 -4.33 18.87
N SER A 212 -8.63 -4.72 18.17
CA SER A 212 -8.37 -4.45 16.74
C SER A 212 -6.95 -4.94 16.44
N GLY A 213 -6.76 -6.06 15.74
CA GLY A 213 -6.96 -6.13 14.30
C GLY A 213 -5.64 -5.77 13.62
N VAL A 214 -4.76 -6.75 13.47
CA VAL A 214 -3.39 -6.60 12.93
C VAL A 214 -3.45 -6.12 11.48
N PHE A 215 -3.22 -4.83 11.25
CA PHE A 215 -2.93 -4.26 9.93
C PHE A 215 -1.66 -3.41 9.98
N SER A 216 -0.55 -4.02 10.43
CA SER A 216 0.77 -3.37 10.45
C SER A 216 1.35 -3.15 9.03
N ALA A 217 2.07 -2.04 8.89
CA ALA A 217 2.93 -1.59 7.77
C ALA A 217 2.27 -1.37 6.39
N VAL A 218 1.37 -2.23 5.94
CA VAL A 218 0.78 -2.15 4.59
C VAL A 218 -0.08 -0.90 4.41
N GLY A 219 -0.78 -0.45 5.46
CA GLY A 219 -1.60 0.77 5.42
C GLY A 219 -0.80 2.05 5.17
N ALA A 220 0.40 2.15 5.78
CA ALA A 220 1.31 3.27 5.56
C ALA A 220 1.93 3.24 4.15
N VAL A 221 2.26 2.05 3.64
CA VAL A 221 2.76 1.85 2.28
C VAL A 221 1.71 2.21 1.23
N LEU A 222 0.43 1.84 1.43
CA LEU A 222 -0.63 2.15 0.48
C LEU A 222 -1.06 3.63 0.49
N SER A 223 -0.98 4.32 1.64
CA SER A 223 -1.24 5.76 1.73
C SER A 223 -0.18 6.58 0.97
N SER A 224 1.09 6.21 1.14
CA SER A 224 2.24 6.86 0.50
C SER A 224 2.37 6.54 -1.01
N MET A 225 1.75 5.46 -1.49
CA MET A 225 1.72 5.06 -2.89
C MET A 225 0.80 5.90 -3.81
N ARG A 226 -0.09 6.74 -3.27
CA ARG A 226 -1.08 7.49 -4.09
C ARG A 226 -0.46 8.42 -5.13
N ASN A 227 0.73 8.94 -4.89
CA ASN A 227 1.38 9.90 -5.79
C ASN A 227 2.38 9.25 -6.77
N LEU A 228 2.75 7.99 -6.56
CA LEU A 228 3.78 7.30 -7.34
C LEU A 228 3.27 6.73 -8.68
N PHE A 229 1.96 6.59 -8.85
CA PHE A 229 1.36 5.90 -10.00
C PHE A 229 0.61 6.81 -10.98
N THR A 230 1.00 8.08 -11.08
CA THR A 230 0.49 8.94 -12.17
C THR A 230 1.20 8.60 -13.47
N PRO A 231 0.49 8.18 -14.54
CA PRO A 231 1.13 7.95 -15.83
C PRO A 231 1.75 9.25 -16.33
N THR A 232 2.99 9.20 -16.82
CA THR A 232 3.56 10.31 -17.58
C THR A 232 2.68 10.57 -18.80
N THR A 233 2.09 11.76 -18.87
CA THR A 233 1.48 12.26 -20.10
C THR A 233 2.58 12.32 -21.17
N ALA A 234 2.51 11.42 -22.16
CA ALA A 234 3.32 11.51 -23.35
C ALA A 234 3.01 12.85 -24.07
N VAL A 235 4.05 13.65 -24.30
CA VAL A 235 4.04 14.81 -25.21
C VAL A 235 4.27 14.32 -26.63
#